data_AF-A0A3R8THS5-F1
#
_entry.id   AF-A0A3R8THS5-F1
#
_cell.length_a   1.000
_cell.length_b   1.000
_cell.length_c   1.000
_cell.angle_alpha   90.00
_cell.angle_beta   90.00
_cell.angle_gamma   90.00
#
_symmetry.space_group_name_H-M   'P 1'
#
loop_
_entity.id
_entity.type
_entity.pdbx_description
1 polymer ?
#
loop_
_entity_poly.entity_id
_entity_poly.type
_entity_poly.pdbx_seq_one_letter_code
_entity_poly.pdbx_strand_id
1 'polypeptide(L)'
;MGTQVFEFDGAEGQRLAGRLETPSGPPSGHAVFAHCFSCSKSSRAAVYVSRALAAEGIGVLRFDFTGLEQSQGDFADSTFSGSVADVVAAAKALRKVGRAPRLLIGHSLGGAAVLAAAGQLKGVEQVVTLASPFEPREIEVLLGDAAAQIETRGEALVHLGGQSFLIRRQFLEDLRSQSQAARINALARPLLVMHASDDPIVPMASAMAIFDTAVQPKSFVSLGDRGHLLERREDAAYVAGVIAAWAGKGPEAERAQDLLEGGTGPSALVKAPSAFGYAQTLARLEAAIAEHGLTVFARIDHAAAARAAGLALAPTLVLLIGSPRVGTPLMAQTPDLAIELPLRLLVRSENGGGLAEIVFEDPVRAGARCRTPGEADPTLARMAALLRELAEAAGKA
;
A
#
# COMPACT_ATOMS: atom_id res chain seq x y z
N MET A 1 -8.85 -8.13 -6.00
CA MET A 1 -8.35 -8.63 -4.70
C MET A 1 -8.84 -10.05 -4.54
N GLY A 2 -7.96 -10.97 -4.14
CA GLY A 2 -8.30 -12.38 -3.95
C GLY A 2 -7.86 -12.90 -2.59
N THR A 3 -8.68 -13.71 -1.95
CA THR A 3 -8.33 -14.43 -0.71
C THR A 3 -8.00 -15.88 -1.08
N GLN A 4 -6.82 -16.36 -0.71
CA GLN A 4 -6.40 -17.75 -0.93
C GLN A 4 -6.21 -18.48 0.39
N VAL A 5 -6.53 -19.78 0.42
CA VAL A 5 -6.14 -20.66 1.53
C VAL A 5 -4.62 -20.80 1.51
N PHE A 6 -3.99 -20.68 2.67
CA PHE A 6 -2.54 -20.82 2.78
C PHE A 6 -2.20 -21.66 4.00
N GLU A 7 -1.82 -22.91 3.80
CA GLU A 7 -1.42 -23.80 4.89
C GLU A 7 0.11 -23.92 4.97
N PHE A 8 0.62 -24.08 6.18
CA PHE A 8 2.04 -24.23 6.42
C PHE A 8 2.29 -24.99 7.72
N ASP A 9 3.49 -25.53 7.86
CA ASP A 9 3.87 -26.23 9.09
C ASP A 9 4.40 -25.22 10.11
N GLY A 10 3.89 -25.32 11.33
CA GLY A 10 4.30 -24.58 12.51
C GLY A 10 5.66 -25.06 13.04
N ALA A 11 6.11 -24.46 14.14
CA ALA A 11 7.45 -24.71 14.66
C ALA A 11 7.69 -26.15 15.18
N GLU A 12 6.62 -26.84 15.58
CA GLU A 12 6.66 -28.19 16.17
C GLU A 12 6.04 -29.23 15.22
N GLY A 13 5.85 -28.89 13.94
CA GLY A 13 5.32 -29.78 12.90
C GLY A 13 3.79 -29.82 12.78
N GLN A 14 3.08 -29.07 13.62
CA GLN A 14 1.63 -28.86 13.54
C GLN A 14 1.27 -28.13 12.25
N ARG A 15 0.17 -28.53 11.60
CA ARG A 15 -0.35 -27.82 10.43
C ARG A 15 -1.10 -26.56 10.85
N LEU A 16 -0.67 -25.40 10.37
CA LEU A 16 -1.30 -24.11 10.62
C LEU A 16 -2.10 -23.62 9.41
N ALA A 17 -3.28 -23.08 9.68
CA ALA A 17 -4.24 -22.67 8.67
C ALA A 17 -4.28 -21.15 8.50
N GLY A 18 -3.86 -20.69 7.32
CA GLY A 18 -3.83 -19.28 6.95
C GLY A 18 -4.76 -18.87 5.81
N ARG A 19 -4.85 -17.56 5.64
CA ARG A 19 -5.50 -16.87 4.53
C ARG A 19 -4.56 -15.79 4.02
N LEU A 20 -4.25 -15.86 2.73
CA LEU A 20 -3.41 -14.89 2.03
C LEU A 20 -4.31 -13.97 1.21
N GLU A 21 -4.44 -12.72 1.66
CA GLU A 21 -5.09 -11.65 0.91
C GLU A 21 -4.09 -11.11 -0.13
N THR A 22 -4.52 -11.03 -1.39
CA THR A 22 -3.70 -10.56 -2.51
C THR A 22 -4.33 -9.35 -3.20
N PRO A 23 -3.56 -8.29 -3.47
CA PRO A 23 -4.04 -7.13 -4.22
C PRO A 23 -4.47 -7.52 -5.65
N SER A 24 -5.23 -6.63 -6.31
CA SER A 24 -5.64 -6.83 -7.71
C SER A 24 -4.46 -6.72 -8.70
N GLY A 25 -3.42 -5.97 -8.35
CA GLY A 25 -2.19 -5.82 -9.12
C GLY A 25 -0.98 -6.44 -8.40
N PRO A 26 0.25 -6.24 -8.93
CA PRO A 26 1.47 -6.68 -8.27
C PRO A 26 1.58 -6.09 -6.85
N PRO A 27 1.82 -6.90 -5.81
CA PRO A 27 1.94 -6.38 -4.45
C PRO A 27 3.20 -5.51 -4.30
N SER A 28 3.08 -4.37 -3.61
CA SER A 28 4.21 -3.52 -3.24
C SER A 28 5.13 -4.20 -2.19
N GLY A 29 4.57 -5.16 -1.46
CA GLY A 29 5.26 -6.00 -0.50
C GLY A 29 4.29 -7.02 0.11
N HIS A 30 4.84 -7.91 0.94
CA HIS A 30 4.05 -8.85 1.72
C HIS A 30 4.21 -8.58 3.22
N ALA A 31 3.15 -8.87 3.97
CA ALA A 31 3.10 -8.77 5.42
C ALA A 31 2.62 -10.08 6.04
N VAL A 32 3.12 -10.39 7.23
CA VAL A 32 2.48 -11.34 8.15
C VAL A 32 1.68 -10.53 9.17
N PHE A 33 0.41 -10.88 9.35
CA PHE A 33 -0.46 -10.27 10.33
C PHE A 33 -0.84 -11.28 11.43
N ALA A 34 -0.24 -11.09 12.61
CA ALA A 34 -0.54 -11.82 13.84
C ALA A 34 -1.71 -11.16 14.58
N HIS A 35 -2.84 -11.85 14.71
CA HIS A 35 -4.03 -11.31 15.38
C HIS A 35 -4.01 -11.52 16.91
N CYS A 36 -5.10 -11.13 17.60
CA CYS A 36 -5.21 -11.22 19.05
C CYS A 36 -5.23 -12.68 19.58
N PHE A 37 -4.81 -12.87 20.83
CA PHE A 37 -4.67 -14.16 21.52
C PHE A 37 -5.94 -15.00 21.60
N SER A 38 -7.08 -14.34 21.88
CA SER A 38 -8.41 -14.97 21.94
C SER A 38 -9.20 -14.80 20.65
N CYS A 39 -8.57 -14.25 19.61
CA CYS A 39 -9.18 -14.07 18.31
C CYS A 39 -8.75 -15.24 17.43
N SER A 40 -9.54 -15.49 16.39
CA SER A 40 -9.08 -16.29 15.26
C SER A 40 -8.74 -15.43 14.05
N LYS A 41 -8.23 -16.04 12.99
CA LYS A 41 -8.06 -15.40 11.69
C LYS A 41 -9.37 -14.86 11.14
N SER A 42 -10.50 -15.36 11.64
CA SER A 42 -11.85 -14.98 11.26
C SER A 42 -12.37 -13.76 12.04
N SER A 43 -11.61 -13.23 13.00
CA SER A 43 -11.97 -12.02 13.74
C SER A 43 -12.18 -10.83 12.78
N ARG A 44 -13.19 -9.99 13.09
CA ARG A 44 -13.55 -8.84 12.25
C ARG A 44 -12.36 -7.91 12.03
N ALA A 45 -11.61 -7.61 13.10
CA ALA A 45 -10.39 -6.82 13.04
C ALA A 45 -9.38 -7.39 12.04
N ALA A 46 -9.03 -8.67 12.19
CA ALA A 46 -8.03 -9.33 11.37
C ALA A 46 -8.45 -9.36 9.89
N VAL A 47 -9.72 -9.70 9.62
CA VAL A 47 -10.26 -9.75 8.26
C VAL A 47 -10.35 -8.36 7.63
N TYR A 48 -10.83 -7.34 8.35
CA TYR A 48 -11.00 -6.01 7.81
C TYR A 48 -9.66 -5.33 7.55
N VAL A 49 -8.73 -5.38 8.51
CA VAL A 49 -7.41 -4.77 8.34
C VAL A 49 -6.61 -5.49 7.23
N SER A 50 -6.62 -6.82 7.17
CA SER A 50 -5.90 -7.56 6.11
C SER A 50 -6.44 -7.27 4.70
N ARG A 51 -7.77 -7.20 4.55
CA ARG A 51 -8.39 -6.85 3.26
C ARG A 51 -8.16 -5.39 2.88
N ALA A 52 -8.22 -4.48 3.85
CA ALA A 52 -7.94 -3.07 3.60
C ALA A 52 -6.48 -2.88 3.17
N LEU A 53 -5.51 -3.53 3.83
CA LEU A 53 -4.10 -3.53 3.42
C LEU A 53 -3.89 -4.11 2.01
N ALA A 54 -4.62 -5.17 1.66
CA ALA A 54 -4.60 -5.73 0.31
C ALA A 54 -5.24 -4.80 -0.73
N ALA A 55 -6.21 -3.97 -0.35
CA ALA A 55 -6.72 -2.90 -1.21
C ALA A 55 -5.65 -1.80 -1.43
N GLU A 56 -4.82 -1.53 -0.42
CA GLU A 56 -3.67 -0.61 -0.49
C GLU A 56 -2.42 -1.22 -1.18
N GLY A 57 -2.53 -2.41 -1.78
CA GLY A 57 -1.44 -3.02 -2.55
C GLY A 57 -0.49 -3.92 -1.75
N ILE A 58 -0.75 -4.20 -0.47
CA ILE A 58 0.09 -5.06 0.37
C ILE A 58 -0.51 -6.46 0.44
N GLY A 59 0.24 -7.51 0.04
CA GLY A 59 -0.20 -8.89 0.26
C GLY A 59 -0.13 -9.27 1.73
N VAL A 60 -1.19 -9.81 2.33
CA VAL A 60 -1.23 -10.08 3.79
C VAL A 60 -1.54 -11.53 4.08
N LEU A 61 -0.63 -12.23 4.77
CA LEU A 61 -0.90 -13.52 5.38
C LEU A 61 -1.40 -13.32 6.82
N ARG A 62 -2.65 -13.70 7.07
CA ARG A 62 -3.18 -13.93 8.42
C ARG A 62 -3.33 -15.44 8.65
N PHE A 63 -3.16 -15.90 9.88
CA PHE A 63 -3.20 -17.33 10.20
C PHE A 63 -3.74 -17.56 11.61
N ASP A 64 -4.32 -18.73 11.84
CA ASP A 64 -4.67 -19.18 13.19
C ASP A 64 -3.41 -19.70 13.88
N PHE A 65 -3.13 -19.25 15.11
CA PHE A 65 -2.07 -19.84 15.94
C PHE A 65 -2.37 -21.31 16.25
N THR A 66 -1.33 -22.03 16.68
CA THR A 66 -1.44 -23.40 17.17
C THR A 66 -2.61 -23.55 18.16
N GLY A 67 -3.44 -24.58 17.96
CA GLY A 67 -4.59 -24.87 18.80
C GLY A 67 -5.84 -24.00 18.55
N LEU A 68 -5.81 -23.05 17.60
CA LEU A 68 -6.96 -22.21 17.26
C LEU A 68 -7.64 -22.64 15.96
N GLU A 69 -8.98 -22.67 15.98
CA GLU A 69 -9.87 -22.98 14.85
C GLU A 69 -9.42 -24.13 13.96
N GLN A 70 -8.77 -23.82 12.83
CA GLN A 70 -8.40 -24.79 11.79
C GLN A 70 -6.91 -25.17 11.86
N SER A 71 -6.15 -24.61 12.79
CA SER A 71 -4.78 -24.99 13.07
C SER A 71 -4.75 -26.19 14.01
N GLN A 72 -3.84 -27.13 13.75
CA GLN A 72 -3.61 -28.29 14.59
C GLN A 72 -2.99 -27.88 15.95
N GLY A 73 -3.05 -28.82 16.91
CA GLY A 73 -2.63 -28.60 18.30
C GLY A 73 -3.81 -28.46 19.25
N ASP A 74 -3.53 -28.41 20.54
CA ASP A 74 -4.50 -28.06 21.59
C ASP A 74 -4.16 -26.66 22.11
N PHE A 75 -5.15 -25.76 22.14
CA PHE A 75 -4.98 -24.42 22.69
C PHE A 75 -4.50 -24.46 24.15
N ALA A 76 -4.91 -25.48 24.90
CA ALA A 76 -4.54 -25.60 26.31
C ALA A 76 -3.03 -25.84 26.50
N ASP A 77 -2.33 -26.34 25.47
CA ASP A 77 -0.88 -26.51 25.44
C ASP A 77 -0.15 -25.32 24.78
N SER A 78 -0.88 -24.32 24.27
CA SER A 78 -0.28 -23.18 23.60
C SER A 78 0.43 -22.24 24.58
N THR A 79 1.59 -21.75 24.16
CA THR A 79 2.41 -20.77 24.89
C THR A 79 2.60 -19.49 24.06
N PHE A 80 3.00 -18.38 24.72
CA PHE A 80 3.38 -17.17 23.99
C PHE A 80 4.64 -17.41 23.15
N SER A 81 5.62 -18.14 23.68
CA SER A 81 6.79 -18.61 22.94
C SER A 81 6.41 -19.41 21.69
N GLY A 82 5.41 -20.28 21.78
CA GLY A 82 4.83 -21.00 20.64
C GLY A 82 4.23 -20.03 19.61
N SER A 83 3.50 -19.01 20.07
CA SER A 83 2.94 -17.98 19.19
C SER A 83 4.03 -17.18 18.46
N VAL A 84 5.14 -16.85 19.12
CA VAL A 84 6.32 -16.24 18.50
C VAL A 84 6.90 -17.17 17.43
N ALA A 85 7.00 -18.46 17.72
CA ALA A 85 7.51 -19.45 16.80
C ALA A 85 6.60 -19.61 15.56
N ASP A 86 5.29 -19.53 15.73
CA ASP A 86 4.30 -19.56 14.64
C ASP A 86 4.40 -18.33 13.73
N VAL A 87 4.64 -17.13 14.27
CA VAL A 87 4.93 -15.93 13.46
C VAL A 87 6.16 -16.15 12.60
N VAL A 88 7.22 -16.72 13.18
CA VAL A 88 8.46 -17.05 12.47
C VAL A 88 8.20 -18.10 11.38
N ALA A 89 7.39 -19.11 11.66
CA ALA A 89 7.01 -20.15 10.71
C ALA A 89 6.21 -19.57 9.53
N ALA A 90 5.22 -18.70 9.81
CA ALA A 90 4.42 -18.02 8.79
C ALA A 90 5.28 -17.17 7.85
N ALA A 91 6.23 -16.39 8.41
CA ALA A 91 7.14 -15.59 7.61
C ALA A 91 8.08 -16.43 6.73
N LYS A 92 8.57 -17.55 7.26
CA LYS A 92 9.39 -18.52 6.50
C LYS A 92 8.56 -19.20 5.40
N ALA A 93 7.31 -19.56 5.67
CA ALA A 93 6.42 -20.18 4.69
C ALA A 93 6.12 -19.24 3.51
N LEU A 94 5.82 -17.96 3.78
CA LEU A 94 5.69 -16.94 2.75
C LEU A 94 6.95 -16.79 1.90
N ARG A 95 8.13 -16.80 2.53
CA ARG A 95 9.41 -16.74 1.80
C ARG A 95 9.60 -17.93 0.86
N LYS A 96 9.26 -19.15 1.28
CA LYS A 96 9.42 -20.38 0.47
C LYS A 96 8.66 -20.29 -0.85
N VAL A 97 7.52 -19.58 -0.89
CA VAL A 97 6.70 -19.39 -2.10
C VAL A 97 7.03 -18.10 -2.86
N GLY A 98 8.19 -17.49 -2.62
CA GLY A 98 8.64 -16.28 -3.30
C GLY A 98 7.93 -14.99 -2.85
N ARG A 99 7.24 -15.02 -1.69
CA ARG A 99 6.45 -13.90 -1.16
C ARG A 99 6.98 -13.43 0.19
N ALA A 100 8.31 -13.36 0.34
CA ALA A 100 8.97 -13.03 1.60
C ALA A 100 8.40 -11.73 2.21
N PRO A 101 7.97 -11.73 3.48
CA PRO A 101 7.37 -10.56 4.08
C PRO A 101 8.45 -9.52 4.40
N ARG A 102 8.16 -8.26 4.08
CA ARG A 102 8.95 -7.09 4.47
C ARG A 102 8.40 -6.43 5.73
N LEU A 103 7.13 -6.69 6.04
CA LEU A 103 6.38 -6.08 7.14
C LEU A 103 5.85 -7.15 8.09
N LEU A 104 5.96 -6.90 9.39
CA LEU A 104 5.20 -7.64 10.41
C LEU A 104 4.16 -6.70 11.03
N ILE A 105 2.95 -7.18 11.16
CA ILE A 105 1.85 -6.47 11.80
C ILE A 105 1.33 -7.36 12.91
N GLY A 106 1.16 -6.81 14.11
CA GLY A 106 0.61 -7.55 15.23
C GLY A 106 -0.48 -6.76 15.93
N HIS A 107 -1.58 -7.41 16.29
CA HIS A 107 -2.68 -6.83 17.05
C HIS A 107 -2.79 -7.45 18.44
N SER A 108 -2.97 -6.63 19.48
CA SER A 108 -3.04 -7.07 20.87
C SER A 108 -1.83 -7.93 21.23
N LEU A 109 -1.98 -9.12 21.81
CA LEU A 109 -0.86 -10.04 22.08
C LEU A 109 -0.05 -10.41 20.83
N GLY A 110 -0.68 -10.43 19.65
CA GLY A 110 0.02 -10.60 18.37
C GLY A 110 1.05 -9.50 18.10
N GLY A 111 0.83 -8.29 18.63
CA GLY A 111 1.80 -7.18 18.64
C GLY A 111 3.08 -7.53 19.40
N ALA A 112 2.93 -8.03 20.63
CA ALA A 112 4.06 -8.51 21.43
C ALA A 112 4.75 -9.71 20.73
N ALA A 113 3.98 -10.59 20.08
CA ALA A 113 4.53 -11.73 19.35
C ALA A 113 5.39 -11.30 18.15
N VAL A 114 4.94 -10.33 17.34
CA VAL A 114 5.74 -9.83 16.20
C VAL A 114 6.98 -9.07 16.66
N LEU A 115 6.92 -8.33 17.77
CA LEU A 115 8.10 -7.69 18.36
C LEU A 115 9.14 -8.74 18.79
N ALA A 116 8.69 -9.81 19.46
CA ALA A 116 9.54 -10.92 19.85
C ALA A 116 10.10 -11.74 18.67
N ALA A 117 9.34 -11.87 17.58
CA ALA A 117 9.71 -12.64 16.40
C ALA A 117 10.66 -11.87 15.47
N ALA A 118 10.55 -10.54 15.41
CA ALA A 118 11.24 -9.72 14.43
C ALA A 118 12.76 -9.96 14.40
N GLY A 119 13.41 -10.02 15.56
CA GLY A 119 14.86 -10.29 15.68
C GLY A 119 15.34 -11.58 15.01
N GLN A 120 14.46 -12.56 14.83
CA GLN A 120 14.76 -13.86 14.25
C GLN A 120 14.60 -13.90 12.72
N LEU A 121 14.00 -12.85 12.13
CA LEU A 121 13.58 -12.82 10.73
C LEU A 121 14.47 -11.88 9.91
N LYS A 122 15.44 -12.45 9.19
CA LYS A 122 16.17 -11.72 8.14
C LYS A 122 15.19 -11.22 7.07
N GLY A 123 15.36 -10.02 6.54
CA GLY A 123 14.55 -9.48 5.44
C GLY A 123 13.18 -8.89 5.83
N VAL A 124 12.76 -9.02 7.10
CA VAL A 124 11.73 -8.13 7.64
C VAL A 124 12.37 -6.78 7.88
N GLU A 125 11.78 -5.73 7.33
CA GLU A 125 12.31 -4.36 7.36
C GLU A 125 11.55 -3.48 8.34
N GLN A 126 10.28 -3.76 8.60
CA GLN A 126 9.39 -2.88 9.37
C GLN A 126 8.46 -3.68 10.27
N VAL A 127 8.08 -3.09 11.40
CA VAL A 127 7.14 -3.68 12.37
C VAL A 127 6.04 -2.68 12.70
N VAL A 128 4.81 -3.16 12.80
CA VAL A 128 3.63 -2.40 13.22
C VAL A 128 2.97 -3.12 14.38
N THR A 129 2.65 -2.39 15.44
CA THR A 129 1.84 -2.88 16.55
C THR A 129 0.53 -2.10 16.65
N LEU A 130 -0.58 -2.83 16.74
CA LEU A 130 -1.92 -2.32 16.93
C LEU A 130 -2.42 -2.74 18.31
N ALA A 131 -2.77 -1.80 19.18
CA ALA A 131 -3.36 -2.12 20.49
C ALA A 131 -2.50 -3.10 21.34
N SER A 132 -1.17 -3.06 21.22
CA SER A 132 -0.27 -4.08 21.79
C SER A 132 0.08 -3.80 23.25
N PRO A 133 0.08 -4.82 24.13
CA PRO A 133 0.69 -4.67 25.44
C PRO A 133 2.21 -4.50 25.31
N PHE A 134 2.83 -3.85 26.29
CA PHE A 134 4.29 -3.67 26.33
C PHE A 134 4.95 -4.96 26.78
N GLU A 135 4.52 -5.49 27.93
CA GLU A 135 4.88 -6.83 28.38
C GLU A 135 3.76 -7.84 28.12
N PRO A 136 4.06 -9.06 27.62
CA PRO A 136 3.04 -10.08 27.36
C PRO A 136 2.19 -10.39 28.59
N ARG A 137 2.78 -10.39 29.79
CA ARG A 137 2.10 -10.61 31.07
C ARG A 137 0.99 -9.61 31.38
N GLU A 138 0.95 -8.45 30.72
CA GLU A 138 -0.12 -7.45 30.95
C GLU A 138 -1.51 -8.02 30.62
N ILE A 139 -1.60 -9.01 29.73
CA ILE A 139 -2.87 -9.65 29.40
C ILE A 139 -3.40 -10.56 30.52
N GLU A 140 -2.60 -10.88 31.55
CA GLU A 140 -3.05 -11.67 32.70
C GLU A 140 -4.24 -11.01 33.40
N VAL A 141 -4.37 -9.68 33.31
CA VAL A 141 -5.52 -8.94 33.85
C VAL A 141 -6.85 -9.39 33.23
N LEU A 142 -6.84 -9.84 31.97
CA LEU A 142 -8.03 -10.31 31.26
C LEU A 142 -8.54 -11.66 31.79
N LEU A 143 -7.72 -12.36 32.58
CA LEU A 143 -8.08 -13.63 33.19
C LEU A 143 -8.88 -13.44 34.48
N GLY A 144 -8.83 -12.24 35.10
CA GLY A 144 -9.52 -11.94 36.35
C GLY A 144 -9.26 -13.00 37.42
N ASP A 145 -10.34 -13.47 38.06
CA ASP A 145 -10.28 -14.50 39.12
C ASP A 145 -9.73 -15.84 38.64
N ALA A 146 -9.76 -16.12 37.32
CA ALA A 146 -9.23 -17.36 36.77
C ALA A 146 -7.71 -17.45 36.93
N ALA A 147 -6.98 -16.33 36.99
CA ALA A 147 -5.54 -16.34 37.22
C ALA A 147 -5.18 -17.06 38.54
N ALA A 148 -5.88 -16.74 39.64
CA ALA A 148 -5.67 -17.40 40.93
C ALA A 148 -6.04 -18.90 40.90
N GLN A 149 -7.05 -19.27 40.10
CA GLN A 149 -7.43 -20.66 39.90
C GLN A 149 -6.34 -21.44 39.15
N ILE A 150 -5.75 -20.84 38.10
CA ILE A 150 -4.65 -21.43 37.34
C ILE A 150 -3.42 -21.62 38.24
N GLU A 151 -3.10 -20.64 39.08
CA GLU A 151 -1.99 -20.74 40.03
C GLU A 151 -2.19 -21.87 41.04
N THR A 152 -3.40 -22.06 41.55
CA THR A 152 -3.67 -23.09 42.57
C THR A 152 -3.89 -24.48 42.00
N ARG A 153 -4.67 -24.60 40.92
CA ARG A 153 -5.13 -25.88 40.35
C ARG A 153 -4.33 -26.33 39.13
N GLY A 154 -3.52 -25.46 38.54
CA GLY A 154 -2.70 -25.75 37.36
C GLY A 154 -3.39 -25.37 36.04
N GLU A 155 -4.70 -25.19 36.04
CA GLU A 155 -5.47 -24.77 34.86
C GLU A 155 -6.84 -24.18 35.26
N ALA A 156 -7.44 -23.37 34.37
CA ALA A 156 -8.81 -22.89 34.50
C ALA A 156 -9.44 -22.63 33.13
N LEU A 157 -10.77 -22.73 33.05
CA LEU A 157 -11.52 -22.31 31.88
C LEU A 157 -11.76 -20.79 31.94
N VAL A 158 -11.36 -20.08 30.90
CA VAL A 158 -11.44 -18.61 30.81
C VAL A 158 -12.32 -18.22 29.63
N HIS A 159 -13.21 -17.25 29.84
CA HIS A 159 -14.08 -16.72 28.80
C HIS A 159 -13.49 -15.43 28.23
N LEU A 160 -12.97 -15.49 26.99
CA LEU A 160 -12.36 -14.36 26.30
C LEU A 160 -13.05 -14.16 24.94
N GLY A 161 -13.52 -12.95 24.64
CA GLY A 161 -14.08 -12.62 23.33
C GLY A 161 -15.30 -13.46 22.91
N GLY A 162 -16.05 -13.99 23.88
CA GLY A 162 -17.21 -14.87 23.63
C GLY A 162 -16.87 -16.36 23.42
N GLN A 163 -15.61 -16.74 23.58
CA GLN A 163 -15.14 -18.13 23.52
C GLN A 163 -14.55 -18.58 24.86
N SER A 164 -14.61 -19.89 25.12
CA SER A 164 -14.08 -20.51 26.34
C SER A 164 -12.79 -21.23 26.01
N PHE A 165 -11.72 -20.91 26.74
CA PHE A 165 -10.41 -21.51 26.56
C PHE A 165 -9.92 -22.12 27.86
N LEU A 166 -9.40 -23.35 27.82
CA LEU A 166 -8.67 -23.91 28.95
C LEU A 166 -7.26 -23.32 28.93
N ILE A 167 -6.88 -22.62 30.00
CA ILE A 167 -5.56 -22.01 30.13
C ILE A 167 -4.80 -22.73 31.25
N ARG A 168 -3.61 -23.23 30.94
CA ARG A 168 -2.72 -23.92 31.89
C ARG A 168 -1.71 -22.96 32.50
N ARG A 169 -1.19 -23.30 33.69
CA ARG A 169 -0.21 -22.50 34.43
C ARG A 169 1.04 -22.19 33.61
N GLN A 170 1.46 -23.15 32.79
CA GLN A 170 2.60 -23.00 31.89
C GLN A 170 2.47 -21.78 30.95
N PHE A 171 1.23 -21.42 30.55
CA PHE A 171 1.00 -20.22 29.74
C PHE A 171 1.36 -18.94 30.51
N LEU A 172 0.96 -18.83 31.80
CA LEU A 172 1.28 -17.67 32.64
C LEU A 172 2.78 -17.59 32.92
N GLU A 173 3.40 -18.73 33.25
CA GLU A 173 4.85 -18.82 33.47
C GLU A 173 5.62 -18.39 32.22
N ASP A 174 5.20 -18.84 31.04
CA ASP A 174 5.81 -18.44 29.77
C ASP A 174 5.61 -16.93 29.51
N LEU A 175 4.41 -16.37 29.65
CA LEU A 175 4.17 -14.92 29.49
C LEU A 175 5.11 -14.08 30.35
N ARG A 176 5.28 -14.46 31.63
CA ARG A 176 6.13 -13.74 32.59
C ARG A 176 7.61 -13.81 32.25
N SER A 177 8.04 -14.89 31.58
CA SER A 177 9.43 -15.07 31.14
C SER A 177 9.80 -14.25 29.90
N GLN A 178 8.82 -13.69 29.19
CA GLN A 178 9.00 -13.13 27.85
C GLN A 178 9.11 -11.60 27.87
N SER A 179 10.06 -11.07 28.65
CA SER A 179 10.26 -9.62 28.73
C SER A 179 10.67 -9.01 27.39
N GLN A 180 10.02 -7.91 27.03
CA GLN A 180 10.15 -7.29 25.71
C GLN A 180 11.12 -6.12 25.66
N ALA A 181 11.45 -5.50 26.81
CA ALA A 181 12.20 -4.24 26.83
C ALA A 181 13.51 -4.30 26.02
N ALA A 182 14.33 -5.32 26.25
CA ALA A 182 15.58 -5.52 25.52
C ALA A 182 15.37 -5.80 24.02
N ARG A 183 14.29 -6.51 23.67
CA ARG A 183 13.96 -6.86 22.27
C ARG A 183 13.51 -5.63 21.49
N ILE A 184 12.67 -4.81 22.10
CA ILE A 184 12.19 -3.55 21.50
C ILE A 184 13.36 -2.58 21.34
N ASN A 185 14.22 -2.45 22.36
CA ASN A 185 15.39 -1.58 22.29
C ASN A 185 16.37 -2.02 21.18
N ALA A 186 16.58 -3.33 21.03
CA ALA A 186 17.46 -3.91 20.02
C ALA A 186 16.79 -4.16 18.65
N LEU A 187 15.54 -3.73 18.44
CA LEU A 187 14.74 -4.08 17.25
C LEU A 187 15.43 -3.68 15.93
N ALA A 188 16.15 -2.56 15.95
CA ALA A 188 16.95 -2.02 14.83
C ALA A 188 16.18 -1.92 13.50
N ARG A 189 14.87 -1.68 13.57
CA ARG A 189 13.95 -1.56 12.42
C ARG A 189 12.94 -0.45 12.69
N PRO A 190 12.45 0.23 11.63
CA PRO A 190 11.28 1.09 11.75
C PRO A 190 10.12 0.42 12.48
N LEU A 191 9.62 1.11 13.51
CA LEU A 191 8.47 0.69 14.30
C LEU A 191 7.34 1.72 14.22
N LEU A 192 6.15 1.28 13.86
CA LEU A 192 4.91 2.06 13.98
C LEU A 192 4.05 1.50 15.10
N VAL A 193 3.80 2.32 16.12
CA VAL A 193 2.88 1.99 17.21
C VAL A 193 1.56 2.72 16.95
N MET A 194 0.45 1.98 16.90
CA MET A 194 -0.88 2.55 16.74
C MET A 194 -1.80 2.08 17.86
N HIS A 195 -2.44 3.02 18.57
CA HIS A 195 -3.21 2.69 19.76
C HIS A 195 -4.38 3.65 19.98
N ALA A 196 -5.52 3.13 20.41
CA ALA A 196 -6.68 3.95 20.78
C ALA A 196 -6.47 4.58 22.17
N SER A 197 -6.88 5.84 22.32
CA SER A 197 -6.67 6.57 23.57
C SER A 197 -7.56 6.06 24.70
N ASP A 198 -8.69 5.44 24.35
CA ASP A 198 -9.72 4.91 25.23
C ASP A 198 -9.76 3.37 25.23
N ASP A 199 -8.68 2.71 24.81
CA ASP A 199 -8.59 1.25 24.76
C ASP A 199 -8.90 0.63 26.15
N PRO A 200 -10.01 -0.12 26.29
CA PRO A 200 -10.45 -0.64 27.59
C PRO A 200 -9.72 -1.91 28.01
N ILE A 201 -8.88 -2.48 27.13
CA ILE A 201 -8.23 -3.78 27.32
C ILE A 201 -6.73 -3.58 27.56
N VAL A 202 -6.07 -2.83 26.68
CA VAL A 202 -4.64 -2.52 26.81
C VAL A 202 -4.48 -1.02 26.97
N PRO A 203 -4.02 -0.53 28.13
CA PRO A 203 -3.95 0.90 28.38
C PRO A 203 -2.96 1.59 27.43
N MET A 204 -3.25 2.85 27.10
CA MET A 204 -2.35 3.71 26.30
C MET A 204 -0.91 3.76 26.83
N ALA A 205 -0.72 3.59 28.15
CA ALA A 205 0.59 3.52 28.77
C ALA A 205 1.48 2.40 28.20
N SER A 206 0.91 1.26 27.81
CA SER A 206 1.63 0.16 27.18
C SER A 206 2.16 0.58 25.80
N ALA A 207 1.35 1.27 25.01
CA ALA A 207 1.77 1.80 23.71
C ALA A 207 2.90 2.81 23.84
N MET A 208 2.80 3.70 24.83
CA MET A 208 3.84 4.68 25.14
C MET A 208 5.13 3.99 25.60
N ALA A 209 5.04 2.94 26.44
CA ALA A 209 6.21 2.18 26.86
C ALA A 209 6.93 1.48 25.69
N ILE A 210 6.17 0.90 24.74
CA ILE A 210 6.74 0.36 23.49
C ILE A 210 7.47 1.46 22.72
N PHE A 211 6.80 2.60 22.51
CA PHE A 211 7.35 3.72 21.76
C PHE A 211 8.61 4.29 22.43
N ASP A 212 8.58 4.54 23.73
CA ASP A 212 9.70 5.12 24.48
C ASP A 212 10.91 4.19 24.49
N THR A 213 10.69 2.88 24.63
CA THR A 213 11.75 1.86 24.64
C THR A 213 12.43 1.68 23.28
N ALA A 214 11.67 1.84 22.19
CA ALA A 214 12.19 1.65 20.83
C ALA A 214 13.23 2.71 20.45
N VAL A 215 14.22 2.32 19.64
CA VAL A 215 15.19 3.25 19.05
C VAL A 215 14.68 3.72 17.67
N GLN A 216 15.06 4.92 17.26
CA GLN A 216 14.68 5.48 15.95
C GLN A 216 15.13 4.56 14.79
N PRO A 217 14.38 4.51 13.67
CA PRO A 217 13.15 5.28 13.39
C PRO A 217 11.91 4.67 14.05
N LYS A 218 11.12 5.52 14.73
CA LYS A 218 9.86 5.11 15.38
C LYS A 218 8.76 6.14 15.16
N SER A 219 7.52 5.68 15.03
CA SER A 219 6.35 6.51 14.81
C SER A 219 5.21 6.07 15.73
N PHE A 220 4.40 7.03 16.16
CA PHE A 220 3.21 6.79 16.97
C PHE A 220 1.99 7.41 16.30
N VAL A 221 0.89 6.67 16.22
CA VAL A 221 -0.40 7.15 15.72
C VAL A 221 -1.49 6.85 16.75
N SER A 222 -2.10 7.88 17.30
CA SER A 222 -3.32 7.71 18.09
C SER A 222 -4.48 7.32 17.17
N LEU A 223 -5.24 6.31 17.59
CA LEU A 223 -6.47 5.88 16.91
C LEU A 223 -7.71 6.57 17.46
N GLY A 224 -7.58 7.53 18.38
CA GLY A 224 -8.72 8.21 19.00
C GLY A 224 -9.61 7.22 19.76
N ASP A 225 -10.90 7.23 19.45
CA ASP A 225 -12.01 6.48 20.06
C ASP A 225 -12.35 5.15 19.36
N ARG A 226 -11.42 4.64 18.54
CA ARG A 226 -11.64 3.43 17.72
C ARG A 226 -11.62 2.13 18.52
N GLY A 227 -11.26 2.20 19.80
CA GLY A 227 -11.20 1.08 20.74
C GLY A 227 -10.19 0.00 20.36
N HIS A 228 -10.22 -1.10 21.13
CA HIS A 228 -9.26 -2.20 21.02
C HIS A 228 -9.43 -3.05 19.74
N LEU A 229 -10.67 -3.34 19.36
CA LEU A 229 -10.99 -4.41 18.42
C LEU A 229 -11.16 -3.96 16.96
N LEU A 230 -11.10 -2.65 16.66
CA LEU A 230 -11.22 -2.12 15.28
C LEU A 230 -12.40 -2.74 14.50
N GLU A 231 -13.57 -2.80 15.13
CA GLU A 231 -14.71 -3.59 14.61
C GLU A 231 -15.39 -2.95 13.40
N ARG A 232 -15.17 -1.65 13.17
CA ARG A 232 -15.73 -0.90 12.04
C ARG A 232 -14.80 -0.97 10.83
N ARG A 233 -15.39 -1.10 9.63
CA ARG A 233 -14.62 -1.14 8.37
C ARG A 233 -13.87 0.16 8.09
N GLU A 234 -14.44 1.29 8.47
CA GLU A 234 -13.81 2.62 8.32
C GLU A 234 -12.53 2.74 9.17
N ASP A 235 -12.53 2.18 10.39
CA ASP A 235 -11.36 2.18 11.26
C ASP A 235 -10.26 1.28 10.71
N ALA A 236 -10.62 0.10 10.21
CA ALA A 236 -9.69 -0.80 9.56
C ALA A 236 -9.11 -0.18 8.27
N ALA A 237 -9.91 0.53 7.48
CA ALA A 237 -9.46 1.24 6.28
C ALA A 237 -8.50 2.38 6.63
N TYR A 238 -8.81 3.16 7.67
CA TYR A 238 -7.91 4.19 8.18
C TYR A 238 -6.57 3.61 8.62
N VAL A 239 -6.59 2.57 9.47
CA VAL A 239 -5.39 1.88 9.95
C VAL A 239 -4.58 1.34 8.78
N ALA A 240 -5.22 0.68 7.82
CA ALA A 240 -4.53 0.14 6.65
C ALA A 240 -3.90 1.23 5.76
N GLY A 241 -4.61 2.33 5.50
CA GLY A 241 -4.08 3.44 4.70
C GLY A 241 -2.87 4.09 5.35
N VAL A 242 -2.92 4.31 6.68
CA VAL A 242 -1.77 4.83 7.45
C VAL A 242 -0.60 3.85 7.40
N ILE A 243 -0.84 2.55 7.62
CA ILE A 243 0.22 1.53 7.55
C ILE A 243 0.81 1.48 6.15
N ALA A 244 0.00 1.50 5.09
CA ALA A 244 0.47 1.40 3.72
C ALA A 244 1.32 2.62 3.33
N ALA A 245 0.88 3.83 3.67
CA ALA A 245 1.65 5.04 3.47
C ALA A 245 2.96 5.06 4.27
N TRP A 246 2.93 4.63 5.54
CA TRP A 246 4.11 4.59 6.41
C TRP A 246 5.11 3.49 6.01
N ALA A 247 4.61 2.30 5.68
CA ALA A 247 5.41 1.16 5.26
C ALA A 247 6.00 1.38 3.86
N GLY A 248 5.31 2.18 3.04
CA GLY A 248 5.73 2.61 1.73
C GLY A 248 7.09 3.32 1.74
N LYS A 249 8.16 2.55 1.51
CA LYS A 249 9.33 2.99 0.75
C LYS A 249 9.27 2.40 -0.66
N GLY A 250 8.13 2.60 -1.32
CA GLY A 250 7.98 2.36 -2.76
C GLY A 250 8.47 3.56 -3.57
N PRO A 251 8.36 3.52 -4.91
CA PRO A 251 8.77 4.61 -5.84
C PRO A 251 8.17 5.99 -5.54
N GLU A 252 7.31 6.11 -4.52
CA GLU A 252 6.84 7.36 -3.95
C GLU A 252 7.87 8.10 -3.10
N ALA A 253 8.86 7.44 -2.48
CA ALA A 253 9.95 8.14 -1.77
C ALA A 253 10.98 8.73 -2.76
N GLU A 254 11.28 8.03 -3.85
CA GLU A 254 12.03 8.57 -5.00
C GLU A 254 11.22 9.67 -5.70
N ARG A 255 9.91 9.47 -5.95
CA ARG A 255 9.03 10.54 -6.45
C ARG A 255 8.88 11.70 -5.47
N ALA A 256 8.91 11.48 -4.17
CA ALA A 256 8.80 12.52 -3.16
C ALA A 256 10.12 13.29 -3.05
N GLN A 257 11.27 12.64 -3.18
CA GLN A 257 12.56 13.31 -3.34
C GLN A 257 12.58 14.13 -4.65
N ASP A 258 12.09 13.59 -5.77
CA ASP A 258 11.92 14.34 -7.02
C ASP A 258 10.93 15.53 -6.88
N LEU A 259 9.90 15.39 -6.04
CA LEU A 259 8.91 16.45 -5.76
C LEU A 259 9.44 17.52 -4.80
N LEU A 260 10.34 17.17 -3.88
CA LEU A 260 10.82 18.04 -2.80
C LEU A 260 12.17 18.72 -3.14
N GLU A 261 12.99 18.16 -4.03
CA GLU A 261 14.31 18.74 -4.40
C GLU A 261 14.25 19.85 -5.47
N GLY A 262 13.07 20.31 -5.88
CA GLY A 262 12.95 21.55 -6.64
C GLY A 262 13.51 21.47 -8.06
N GLY A 263 12.86 20.70 -8.93
CA GLY A 263 13.14 20.71 -10.36
C GLY A 263 12.02 20.05 -11.14
N THR A 264 11.00 20.82 -11.55
CA THR A 264 9.97 20.43 -12.54
C THR A 264 9.49 18.98 -12.42
N GLY A 265 8.50 18.71 -11.56
CA GLY A 265 7.83 17.39 -11.53
C GLY A 265 7.45 16.92 -12.96
N PRO A 266 7.34 15.60 -13.21
CA PRO A 266 7.14 15.07 -14.56
C PRO A 266 5.93 15.76 -15.16
N SER A 267 6.19 16.60 -16.17
CA SER A 267 5.14 17.25 -16.92
C SER A 267 4.14 16.16 -17.32
N ALA A 268 2.84 16.39 -17.10
CA ALA A 268 1.79 15.50 -17.60
C ALA A 268 1.84 15.32 -19.14
N LEU A 269 2.72 16.07 -19.78
CA LEU A 269 2.99 16.12 -21.19
C LEU A 269 4.18 15.22 -21.54
N VAL A 270 3.97 14.36 -22.52
CA VAL A 270 5.02 13.68 -23.26
C VAL A 270 5.77 14.72 -24.08
N LYS A 271 7.10 14.74 -23.97
CA LYS A 271 7.98 15.62 -24.73
C LYS A 271 8.85 14.77 -25.65
N ALA A 272 8.76 15.03 -26.94
CA ALA A 272 9.51 14.35 -28.00
C ALA A 272 10.45 15.36 -28.66
N PRO A 273 11.78 15.24 -28.46
CA PRO A 273 12.74 16.12 -29.14
C PRO A 273 12.73 15.83 -30.64
N SER A 274 12.91 16.88 -31.44
CA SER A 274 13.10 16.79 -32.89
C SER A 274 14.56 16.99 -33.26
N ALA A 275 15.07 16.22 -34.20
CA ALA A 275 16.37 16.42 -34.83
C ALA A 275 16.38 17.64 -35.78
N PHE A 276 15.22 18.29 -36.00
CA PHE A 276 15.04 19.40 -36.91
C PHE A 276 14.65 20.70 -36.19
N GLY A 277 14.83 21.84 -36.88
CA GLY A 277 14.34 23.13 -36.40
C GLY A 277 12.80 23.24 -36.43
N TYR A 278 12.26 24.31 -35.84
CA TYR A 278 10.82 24.53 -35.66
C TYR A 278 10.01 24.39 -36.95
N ALA A 279 10.37 25.12 -38.01
CA ALA A 279 9.59 25.16 -39.25
C ALA A 279 9.53 23.79 -39.95
N GLN A 280 10.66 23.09 -39.98
CA GLN A 280 10.74 21.75 -40.58
C GLN A 280 9.97 20.72 -39.75
N THR A 281 10.10 20.78 -38.41
CA THR A 281 9.36 19.87 -37.51
C THR A 281 7.86 20.07 -37.64
N LEU A 282 7.39 21.31 -37.69
CA LEU A 282 5.98 21.62 -37.87
C LEU A 282 5.45 21.09 -39.21
N ALA A 283 6.16 21.33 -40.32
CA ALA A 283 5.76 20.85 -41.64
C ALA A 283 5.71 19.31 -41.71
N ARG A 284 6.71 18.63 -41.12
CA ARG A 284 6.74 17.16 -41.05
C ARG A 284 5.61 16.61 -40.19
N LEU A 285 5.30 17.25 -39.07
CA LEU A 285 4.20 16.84 -38.21
C LEU A 285 2.85 17.00 -38.92
N GLU A 286 2.62 18.11 -39.61
CA GLU A 286 1.40 18.32 -40.40
C GLU A 286 1.26 17.32 -41.55
N ALA A 287 2.36 16.98 -42.23
CA ALA A 287 2.37 15.93 -43.24
C ALA A 287 2.00 14.57 -42.64
N ALA A 288 2.63 14.18 -41.52
CA ALA A 288 2.32 12.93 -40.83
C ALA A 288 0.85 12.87 -40.36
N ILE A 289 0.31 13.97 -39.83
CA ILE A 289 -1.12 14.08 -39.45
C ILE A 289 -2.02 13.83 -40.66
N ALA A 290 -1.69 14.42 -41.81
CA ALA A 290 -2.46 14.26 -43.05
C ALA A 290 -2.38 12.83 -43.61
N GLU A 291 -1.19 12.21 -43.58
CA GLU A 291 -0.98 10.81 -44.01
C GLU A 291 -1.80 9.81 -43.19
N HIS A 292 -1.98 10.10 -41.89
CA HIS A 292 -2.83 9.30 -41.00
C HIS A 292 -4.32 9.63 -41.11
N GLY A 293 -4.72 10.49 -42.04
CA GLY A 293 -6.12 10.85 -42.30
C GLY A 293 -6.79 11.63 -41.15
N LEU A 294 -5.99 12.32 -40.34
CA LEU A 294 -6.48 13.16 -39.23
C LEU A 294 -6.74 14.59 -39.71
N THR A 295 -7.77 15.22 -39.15
CA THR A 295 -8.10 16.61 -39.44
C THR A 295 -7.37 17.53 -38.47
N VAL A 296 -6.73 18.60 -38.99
CA VAL A 296 -6.30 19.75 -38.18
C VAL A 296 -7.47 20.71 -38.06
N PHE A 297 -8.11 20.76 -36.88
CA PHE A 297 -9.26 21.62 -36.60
C PHE A 297 -8.87 23.08 -36.40
N ALA A 298 -7.73 23.32 -35.76
CA ALA A 298 -7.25 24.66 -35.48
C ALA A 298 -5.74 24.68 -35.26
N ARG A 299 -5.17 25.86 -35.52
CA ARG A 299 -3.78 26.22 -35.23
C ARG A 299 -3.80 27.42 -34.30
N ILE A 300 -3.22 27.27 -33.11
CA ILE A 300 -3.13 28.33 -32.11
C ILE A 300 -1.66 28.76 -32.05
N ASP A 301 -1.32 29.81 -32.79
CA ASP A 301 0.05 30.37 -32.81
C ASP A 301 0.21 31.38 -31.66
N HIS A 302 0.73 30.88 -30.53
CA HIS A 302 1.00 31.70 -29.35
C HIS A 302 2.09 32.74 -29.62
N ALA A 303 3.07 32.43 -30.46
CA ALA A 303 4.13 33.36 -30.80
C ALA A 303 3.61 34.54 -31.63
N ALA A 304 2.69 34.29 -32.57
CA ALA A 304 2.00 35.35 -33.30
C ALA A 304 1.10 36.19 -32.39
N ALA A 305 0.34 35.56 -31.50
CA ALA A 305 -0.50 36.27 -30.54
C ALA A 305 0.33 37.18 -29.60
N ALA A 306 1.48 36.69 -29.11
CA ALA A 306 2.40 37.47 -28.30
C ALA A 306 2.93 38.69 -29.07
N ARG A 307 3.37 38.50 -30.33
CA ARG A 307 3.83 39.62 -31.18
C ARG A 307 2.77 40.68 -31.40
N ALA A 308 1.51 40.27 -31.62
CA ALA A 308 0.39 41.20 -31.76
C ALA A 308 0.11 42.00 -30.49
N ALA A 309 0.47 41.47 -29.31
CA ALA A 309 0.37 42.14 -28.02
C ALA A 309 1.65 42.91 -27.62
N GLY A 310 2.65 43.03 -28.50
CA GLY A 310 3.92 43.70 -28.19
C GLY A 310 4.86 42.89 -27.28
N LEU A 311 4.62 41.58 -27.13
CA LEU A 311 5.43 40.67 -26.34
C LEU A 311 6.29 39.77 -27.24
N ALA A 312 7.43 39.33 -26.71
CA ALA A 312 8.30 38.36 -27.37
C ALA A 312 8.03 36.95 -26.82
N LEU A 313 7.85 35.98 -27.72
CA LEU A 313 7.75 34.56 -27.39
C LEU A 313 8.43 33.75 -28.49
N ALA A 314 9.23 32.75 -28.11
CA ALA A 314 9.81 31.79 -29.05
C ALA A 314 8.70 31.11 -29.89
N PRO A 315 9.01 30.60 -31.09
CA PRO A 315 8.08 29.80 -31.88
C PRO A 315 7.36 28.75 -31.02
N THR A 316 6.03 28.90 -30.90
CA THR A 316 5.18 28.14 -30.00
C THR A 316 3.78 28.05 -30.63
N LEU A 317 3.39 26.87 -31.09
CA LEU A 317 2.11 26.66 -31.78
C LEU A 317 1.44 25.36 -31.33
N VAL A 318 0.15 25.41 -31.04
CA VAL A 318 -0.67 24.24 -30.73
C VAL A 318 -1.53 23.85 -31.94
N LEU A 319 -1.43 22.59 -32.34
CA LEU A 319 -2.31 21.95 -33.31
C LEU A 319 -3.42 21.19 -32.57
N LEU A 320 -4.67 21.48 -32.93
CA LEU A 320 -5.84 20.72 -32.50
C LEU A 320 -6.19 19.72 -33.59
N ILE A 321 -6.05 18.42 -33.30
CA ILE A 321 -6.19 17.35 -34.29
C ILE A 321 -7.15 16.25 -33.86
N GLY A 322 -7.76 15.55 -34.82
CA GLY A 322 -8.53 14.37 -34.49
C GLY A 322 -9.28 13.77 -35.67
N SER A 323 -10.05 12.74 -35.36
CA SER A 323 -10.94 12.08 -36.31
C SER A 323 -12.35 12.05 -35.72
N PRO A 324 -13.33 12.78 -36.28
CA PRO A 324 -14.71 12.72 -35.83
C PRO A 324 -15.26 11.28 -35.81
N ARG A 325 -14.82 10.43 -36.74
CA ARG A 325 -15.23 9.01 -36.80
C ARG A 325 -14.82 8.21 -35.57
N VAL A 326 -13.73 8.61 -34.91
CA VAL A 326 -13.22 7.93 -33.70
C VAL A 326 -13.65 8.67 -32.44
N GLY A 327 -13.60 10.01 -32.43
CA GLY A 327 -13.89 10.82 -31.25
C GLY A 327 -15.38 10.94 -30.92
N THR A 328 -16.26 11.04 -31.92
CA THR A 328 -17.71 11.21 -31.67
C THR A 328 -18.34 10.02 -30.93
N PRO A 329 -18.03 8.74 -31.27
CA PRO A 329 -18.51 7.61 -30.48
C PRO A 329 -18.03 7.60 -29.02
N LEU A 330 -16.79 8.06 -28.74
CA LEU A 330 -16.28 8.18 -27.39
C LEU A 330 -17.06 9.22 -26.58
N MET A 331 -17.33 10.39 -27.16
CA MET A 331 -18.12 11.43 -26.51
C MET A 331 -19.58 11.01 -26.31
N ALA A 332 -20.14 10.20 -27.21
CA ALA A 332 -21.50 9.67 -27.03
C ALA A 332 -21.60 8.71 -25.83
N GLN A 333 -20.54 7.95 -25.55
CA GLN A 333 -20.46 7.03 -24.40
C GLN A 333 -20.07 7.75 -23.10
N THR A 334 -19.17 8.73 -23.20
CA THR A 334 -18.68 9.55 -22.08
C THR A 334 -18.67 11.02 -22.48
N PRO A 335 -19.78 11.76 -22.24
CA PRO A 335 -19.91 13.15 -22.67
C PRO A 335 -18.78 14.08 -22.22
N ASP A 336 -18.25 13.87 -21.01
CA ASP A 336 -17.17 14.70 -20.46
C ASP A 336 -15.85 14.59 -21.23
N LEU A 337 -15.65 13.55 -22.07
CA LEU A 337 -14.48 13.47 -22.96
C LEU A 337 -14.45 14.59 -24.01
N ALA A 338 -15.55 15.34 -24.20
CA ALA A 338 -15.59 16.50 -25.08
C ALA A 338 -14.62 17.63 -24.65
N ILE A 339 -14.15 17.66 -23.40
CA ILE A 339 -13.10 18.63 -22.97
C ILE A 339 -11.70 18.20 -23.39
N GLU A 340 -11.48 16.89 -23.59
CA GLU A 340 -10.17 16.32 -23.94
C GLU A 340 -10.00 16.09 -25.44
N LEU A 341 -11.10 16.12 -26.21
CA LEU A 341 -11.12 15.95 -27.66
C LEU A 341 -11.56 17.26 -28.35
N PRO A 342 -10.94 17.67 -29.46
CA PRO A 342 -9.86 17.00 -30.20
C PRO A 342 -8.50 17.02 -29.47
N LEU A 343 -7.60 16.14 -29.89
CA LEU A 343 -6.25 15.99 -29.33
C LEU A 343 -5.38 17.23 -29.60
N ARG A 344 -4.37 17.45 -28.76
CA ARG A 344 -3.49 18.63 -28.81
C ARG A 344 -2.03 18.24 -28.96
N LEU A 345 -1.36 18.83 -29.96
CA LEU A 345 0.10 18.75 -30.15
C LEU A 345 0.69 20.15 -30.15
N LEU A 346 1.58 20.42 -29.21
CA LEU A 346 2.38 21.64 -29.15
C LEU A 346 3.70 21.41 -29.90
N VAL A 347 4.03 22.31 -30.81
CA VAL A 347 5.38 22.42 -31.39
C VAL A 347 6.00 23.70 -30.83
N ARG A 348 7.20 23.61 -30.26
CA ARG A 348 7.93 24.76 -29.73
C ARG A 348 9.43 24.64 -29.95
N SER A 349 10.14 25.77 -29.83
CA SER A 349 11.60 25.79 -29.75
C SER A 349 12.06 26.72 -28.63
N GLU A 350 13.29 26.56 -28.14
CA GLU A 350 13.88 27.49 -27.18
C GLU A 350 14.17 28.87 -27.79
N ASN A 351 14.30 29.88 -26.92
CA ASN A 351 14.71 31.22 -27.31
C ASN A 351 16.12 31.16 -27.92
N GLY A 352 16.28 31.59 -29.18
CA GLY A 352 17.57 31.65 -29.87
C GLY A 352 17.73 30.72 -31.09
N GLY A 353 16.71 29.93 -31.46
CA GLY A 353 16.71 29.19 -32.73
C GLY A 353 17.33 27.78 -32.66
N GLY A 354 16.99 27.03 -31.62
CA GLY A 354 17.40 25.63 -31.45
C GLY A 354 16.51 24.59 -32.15
N LEU A 355 16.80 23.32 -31.85
CA LEU A 355 15.96 22.19 -32.23
C LEU A 355 14.54 22.33 -31.66
N ALA A 356 13.57 21.80 -32.38
CA ALA A 356 12.18 21.82 -31.94
C ALA A 356 11.87 20.69 -30.96
N GLU A 357 10.80 20.88 -30.20
CA GLU A 357 10.21 19.86 -29.34
C GLU A 357 8.72 19.75 -29.66
N ILE A 358 8.25 18.51 -29.79
CA ILE A 358 6.83 18.17 -29.92
C ILE A 358 6.32 17.72 -28.56
N VAL A 359 5.23 18.31 -28.07
CA VAL A 359 4.72 18.10 -26.72
C VAL A 359 3.23 17.79 -26.77
N PHE A 360 2.77 16.76 -26.08
CA PHE A 360 1.35 16.39 -26.02
C PHE A 360 1.00 15.71 -24.71
N GLU A 361 -0.28 15.75 -24.32
CA GLU A 361 -0.77 15.01 -23.16
C GLU A 361 -1.13 13.57 -23.55
N ASP A 362 -0.85 12.58 -22.69
CA ASP A 362 -1.24 11.18 -22.95
C ASP A 362 -2.78 11.03 -22.91
N PRO A 363 -3.44 10.64 -24.02
CA PRO A 363 -4.90 10.50 -24.09
C PRO A 363 -5.49 9.53 -23.06
N VAL A 364 -4.76 8.51 -22.62
CA VAL A 364 -5.22 7.57 -21.59
C VAL A 364 -5.34 8.29 -20.26
N ARG A 365 -4.34 9.12 -19.92
CA ARG A 365 -4.31 9.89 -18.68
C ARG A 365 -5.31 11.05 -18.71
N ALA A 366 -5.41 11.74 -19.84
CA ALA A 366 -6.40 12.79 -20.05
C ALA A 366 -7.82 12.25 -19.87
N GLY A 367 -8.16 11.17 -20.58
CA GLY A 367 -9.48 10.56 -20.51
C GLY A 367 -9.81 9.89 -19.17
N ALA A 368 -8.82 9.56 -18.33
CA ALA A 368 -9.07 9.06 -16.98
C ALA A 368 -9.72 10.10 -16.06
N ARG A 369 -9.56 11.41 -16.34
CA ARG A 369 -10.22 12.48 -15.57
C ARG A 369 -11.73 12.55 -15.81
N CYS A 370 -12.17 12.13 -16.99
CA CYS A 370 -13.55 12.22 -17.44
C CYS A 370 -14.34 10.92 -17.19
N ARG A 371 -13.75 9.93 -16.51
CA ARG A 371 -14.30 8.57 -16.39
C ARG A 371 -14.15 7.99 -14.99
N THR A 372 -14.94 6.95 -14.77
CA THR A 372 -14.91 6.07 -13.59
C THR A 372 -13.51 5.47 -13.40
N PRO A 373 -12.91 5.58 -12.18
CA PRO A 373 -11.62 4.98 -11.90
C PRO A 373 -11.60 3.47 -12.15
N GLY A 374 -10.61 2.98 -12.90
CA GLY A 374 -10.39 1.54 -13.17
C GLY A 374 -10.91 1.03 -14.52
N GLU A 375 -11.56 1.86 -15.32
CA GLU A 375 -12.08 1.47 -16.63
C GLU A 375 -11.06 1.79 -17.74
N ALA A 376 -10.44 0.76 -18.31
CA ALA A 376 -9.49 0.89 -19.41
C ALA A 376 -10.22 1.01 -20.75
N ASP A 377 -9.82 1.96 -21.59
CA ASP A 377 -10.38 2.13 -22.93
C ASP A 377 -9.32 1.91 -24.02
N PRO A 378 -9.47 0.85 -24.83
CA PRO A 378 -8.50 0.51 -25.86
C PRO A 378 -8.40 1.58 -26.95
N THR A 379 -9.42 2.41 -27.14
CA THR A 379 -9.41 3.50 -28.14
C THR A 379 -8.46 4.61 -27.74
N LEU A 380 -8.45 5.02 -26.47
CA LEU A 380 -7.51 6.03 -25.99
C LEU A 380 -6.07 5.50 -25.94
N ALA A 381 -5.89 4.21 -25.65
CA ALA A 381 -4.58 3.58 -25.78
C ALA A 381 -4.06 3.64 -27.23
N ARG A 382 -4.93 3.39 -28.22
CA ARG A 382 -4.59 3.56 -29.65
C ARG A 382 -4.29 5.03 -29.99
N MET A 383 -5.07 5.98 -29.49
CA MET A 383 -4.78 7.41 -29.68
C MET A 383 -3.43 7.81 -29.09
N ALA A 384 -3.08 7.28 -27.91
CA ALA A 384 -1.79 7.53 -27.28
C ALA A 384 -0.62 6.98 -28.10
N ALA A 385 -0.77 5.78 -28.67
CA ALA A 385 0.23 5.21 -29.58
C ALA A 385 0.39 6.06 -30.84
N LEU A 386 -0.72 6.49 -31.45
CA LEU A 386 -0.72 7.35 -32.64
C LEU A 386 -0.02 8.69 -32.41
N LEU A 387 -0.24 9.36 -31.27
CA LEU A 387 0.47 10.62 -30.98
C LEU A 387 1.99 10.43 -30.86
N ARG A 388 2.44 9.30 -30.30
CA ARG A 388 3.88 8.95 -30.24
C ARG A 388 4.43 8.71 -31.64
N GLU A 389 3.71 7.98 -32.49
CA GLU A 389 4.09 7.71 -33.88
C GLU A 389 4.20 8.98 -34.71
N LEU A 390 3.21 9.89 -34.60
CA LEU A 390 3.25 11.19 -35.29
C LEU A 390 4.45 12.04 -34.85
N ALA A 391 4.71 12.09 -33.54
CA ALA A 391 5.85 12.84 -33.01
C ALA A 391 7.19 12.21 -33.45
N GLU A 392 7.27 10.88 -33.50
CA GLU A 392 8.45 10.15 -33.96
C GLU A 392 8.72 10.38 -35.45
N ALA A 393 7.69 10.24 -36.30
CA ALA A 393 7.80 10.49 -37.74
C ALA A 393 8.23 11.94 -38.04
N ALA A 394 7.73 12.89 -37.26
CA ALA A 394 8.07 14.29 -37.40
C ALA A 394 9.48 14.62 -36.90
N GLY A 395 9.92 13.99 -35.81
CA GLY A 395 11.13 14.35 -35.07
C GLY A 395 12.40 13.55 -35.39
N LYS A 396 12.31 12.34 -35.95
CA LYS A 396 13.50 11.52 -36.27
C LYS A 396 14.05 11.80 -37.67
N ALA A 397 15.39 11.74 -37.77
CA ALA A 397 16.16 11.99 -38.99
C ALA A 397 15.91 10.94 -40.08
#